data_AF-A0A3C0E0C5-F1
#
_entry.id   AF-A0A3C0E0C5-F1
#
_cell.length_a   1.000
_cell.length_b   1.000
_cell.length_c   1.000
_cell.angle_alpha   90.00
_cell.angle_beta   90.00
_cell.angle_gamma   90.00
#
_symmetry.space_group_name_H-M   'P 1'
#
loop_
_entity.id
_entity.type
_entity.pdbx_description
1 polymer ?
#
loop_
_entity_poly.entity_id
_entity_poly.type
_entity_poly.pdbx_seq_one_letter_code
_entity_poly.pdbx_strand_id
1 'polypeptide(L)'
;MSHASRRSFLKKLGATTAALGLSPWSLESMLQAQTADPTRPARPASGQAKMIATWNHGIECNAAGFLALQQGGGAMDMVEAGARIVEADGTGLSVGIG
;
A
#
# COMPACT_ATOMS: atom_id res chain seq x y z
N MET A 1 10.68 -45.06 14.67
CA MET A 1 10.68 -43.60 14.44
C MET A 1 9.45 -43.02 15.13
N SER A 2 9.61 -42.41 16.31
CA SER A 2 8.49 -41.92 17.11
C SER A 2 7.76 -40.79 16.38
N HIS A 3 6.51 -41.00 15.98
CA HIS A 3 5.66 -39.94 15.43
C HIS A 3 5.51 -38.80 16.46
N ALA A 4 6.13 -37.65 16.18
CA ALA A 4 5.98 -36.47 17.03
C ALA A 4 4.51 -36.01 17.01
N SER A 5 3.79 -36.28 18.11
CA SER A 5 2.41 -35.82 18.28
C SER A 5 2.36 -34.29 18.43
N ARG A 6 1.32 -33.64 17.90
CA ARG A 6 1.06 -32.19 18.09
C ARG A 6 1.14 -31.75 19.55
N ARG A 7 0.69 -32.62 20.46
CA ARG A 7 0.78 -32.39 21.91
C ARG A 7 2.23 -32.32 22.41
N SER A 8 3.15 -33.11 21.84
CA SER A 8 4.58 -33.04 22.15
C SER A 8 5.20 -31.73 21.66
N PHE A 9 4.80 -31.27 20.47
CA PHE A 9 5.23 -29.99 19.92
C PHE A 9 4.79 -28.80 20.77
N LEU A 10 3.50 -28.71 21.12
CA LEU A 10 2.97 -27.60 21.93
C LEU A 10 3.60 -27.53 23.33
N LYS A 11 3.88 -28.69 23.95
CA LYS A 11 4.60 -28.74 25.23
C LYS A 11 6.03 -28.20 25.13
N LYS A 12 6.74 -28.54 24.05
CA LYS A 12 8.10 -28.04 23.79
C LYS A 12 8.08 -26.54 23.52
N LEU A 13 7.14 -26.07 22.69
CA LEU A 13 6.97 -24.65 22.39
C LEU A 13 6.70 -23.85 23.67
N GLY A 14 5.76 -24.28 24.51
CA GLY A 14 5.46 -23.62 25.78
C GLY A 14 6.65 -23.58 26.74
N ALA A 15 7.44 -24.66 26.82
CA ALA A 15 8.66 -24.69 27.63
C ALA A 15 9.73 -23.73 27.11
N THR A 16 9.92 -23.65 25.79
CA THR A 16 10.88 -22.73 25.16
C THR A 16 10.48 -21.27 25.37
N THR A 17 9.20 -20.92 25.21
CA THR A 17 8.69 -19.57 25.49
C THR A 17 8.93 -19.15 26.94
N ALA A 18 8.63 -20.04 27.89
CA ALA A 18 8.82 -19.77 29.32
C ALA A 18 10.29 -19.57 29.67
N ALA A 19 11.19 -20.38 29.10
CA ALA A 19 12.63 -20.26 29.31
C ALA A 19 13.20 -18.93 28.77
N LEU A 20 12.61 -18.40 27.70
CA LEU A 20 12.99 -17.11 27.12
C LEU A 20 12.33 -15.90 27.80
N GLY A 21 11.49 -16.11 28.81
CA GLY A 21 10.78 -15.02 29.51
C GLY A 21 9.86 -14.21 28.60
N LEU A 22 9.44 -14.77 27.47
CA LEU A 22 8.59 -14.06 26.51
C LEU A 22 7.17 -13.96 27.06
N SER A 23 6.68 -12.73 27.20
CA SER A 23 5.30 -12.49 27.62
C SER A 23 4.32 -12.96 26.53
N PRO A 24 3.08 -13.32 26.89
CA PRO A 24 2.03 -13.67 25.93
C PRO A 24 1.81 -12.58 24.86
N TRP A 25 1.94 -11.30 25.22
CA TRP A 25 1.81 -10.18 24.28
C TRP A 25 2.98 -10.08 23.30
N SER A 26 4.19 -10.41 23.74
CA SER A 26 5.39 -10.42 22.88
C SER A 26 5.34 -11.55 21.87
N LEU A 27 4.79 -12.71 22.24
CA LEU A 27 4.55 -13.80 21.31
C LEU A 27 3.48 -13.46 20.27
N GLU A 28 2.37 -12.86 20.72
CA GLU A 28 1.29 -12.46 19.84
C GLU A 28 1.78 -11.46 18.77
N SER A 29 2.60 -10.48 19.17
CA SER A 29 3.16 -9.52 18.22
C SER A 29 4.13 -10.16 17.22
N MET A 30 4.96 -11.11 17.66
CA MET A 30 5.87 -11.85 16.78
C MET A 30 5.15 -12.79 15.82
N LEU A 31 4.05 -13.41 16.27
CA LEU A 31 3.22 -14.29 15.43
C LEU A 31 2.48 -13.45 14.37
N GLN A 32 1.96 -12.30 14.75
CA GLN A 32 1.34 -11.35 13.82
C GLN A 32 2.35 -10.78 12.82
N ALA A 33 3.60 -10.53 13.23
CA ALA A 33 4.66 -10.07 12.33
C ALA A 33 5.00 -11.08 11.22
N GLN A 34 4.83 -12.39 11.46
CA GLN A 34 5.04 -13.43 10.43
C GLN A 34 3.86 -13.60 9.47
N THR A 35 2.68 -13.05 9.80
CA THR A 35 1.51 -13.05 8.91
C THR A 35 1.44 -11.85 7.97
N ALA A 36 2.46 -10.98 8.02
CA ALA A 36 2.57 -9.88 7.06
C ALA A 36 2.82 -10.46 5.66
N ASP A 37 1.75 -10.50 4.87
CA ASP A 37 1.77 -10.90 3.47
C ASP A 37 2.67 -9.93 2.67
N PRO A 38 3.81 -10.39 2.13
CA PRO A 38 4.72 -9.54 1.36
C PRO A 38 4.11 -9.07 0.03
N THR A 39 2.96 -9.63 -0.37
CA THR A 39 2.22 -9.24 -1.58
C THR A 39 1.10 -8.23 -1.29
N ARG A 40 0.85 -7.91 -0.01
CA ARG A 40 -0.18 -6.92 0.34
C ARG A 40 0.28 -5.54 -0.15
N PRO A 41 -0.49 -4.88 -1.05
CA PRO A 41 -0.17 -3.53 -1.46
C PRO A 41 -0.13 -2.62 -0.23
N ALA A 42 0.90 -1.79 -0.16
CA ALA A 42 1.08 -0.84 0.93
C ALA A 42 -0.21 -0.04 1.10
N ARG A 43 -0.81 -0.11 2.31
CA ARG A 43 -1.98 0.70 2.62
C ARG A 43 -1.57 2.15 2.41
N PRO A 44 -2.29 2.95 1.59
CA PRO A 44 -1.94 4.34 1.40
C PRO A 44 -1.86 5.02 2.78
N ALA A 45 -0.78 5.76 2.99
CA ALA A 45 -0.53 6.46 4.25
C ALA A 45 -1.79 7.26 4.62
N SER A 46 -2.09 7.33 5.93
CA SER A 46 -3.33 7.91 6.47
C SER A 46 -3.45 9.44 6.32
N GLY A 47 -2.85 10.02 5.28
CA GLY A 47 -2.96 11.42 4.90
C GLY A 47 -3.95 11.60 3.75
N GLN A 48 -4.54 12.79 3.67
CA GLN A 48 -5.28 13.21 2.47
C GLN A 48 -4.34 13.20 1.26
N ALA A 49 -4.78 12.63 0.14
CA ALA A 49 -4.05 12.68 -1.12
C ALA A 49 -3.90 14.15 -1.56
N LYS A 50 -2.72 14.48 -2.11
CA LYS A 50 -2.40 15.82 -2.62
C LYS A 50 -1.78 15.69 -4.00
N MET A 51 -2.18 16.59 -4.89
CA MET A 51 -1.69 16.67 -6.26
C MET A 51 -1.55 18.14 -6.64
N ILE A 52 -0.50 18.47 -7.38
CA ILE A 52 -0.26 19.80 -7.93
C ILE A 52 0.17 19.61 -9.39
N ALA A 53 -0.40 20.41 -10.27
CA ALA A 53 -0.03 20.51 -11.67
C ALA A 53 0.27 21.97 -11.99
N THR A 54 1.16 22.19 -12.95
CA THR A 54 1.62 23.53 -13.33
C THR A 54 0.65 24.20 -14.30
N TRP A 55 0.69 25.54 -14.32
CA TRP A 55 -0.05 26.39 -15.26
C TRP A 55 -1.58 26.26 -15.18
N ASN A 56 -2.29 26.92 -16.10
CA ASN A 56 -3.75 26.95 -16.12
C ASN A 56 -4.37 25.59 -16.48
N HIS A 57 -3.79 24.86 -17.43
CA HIS A 57 -4.21 23.48 -17.76
C HIS A 57 -4.02 22.51 -16.59
N GLY A 58 -3.26 22.90 -15.55
CA GLY A 58 -3.13 22.17 -14.31
C GLY A 58 -4.45 21.99 -13.54
N ILE A 59 -5.46 22.83 -13.78
CA ILE A 59 -6.79 22.69 -13.17
C ILE A 59 -7.45 21.39 -13.66
N GLU A 60 -7.51 21.19 -14.97
CA GLU A 60 -8.08 20.00 -15.60
C GLU A 60 -7.24 18.74 -15.31
N CYS A 61 -5.90 18.89 -15.31
CA CYS A 61 -4.96 17.82 -14.93
C CYS A 61 -5.24 17.30 -13.51
N ASN A 62 -5.37 18.20 -12.53
CA ASN A 62 -5.66 17.82 -11.14
C ASN A 62 -7.04 17.17 -11.01
N ALA A 63 -8.06 17.68 -11.71
CA ALA A 63 -9.41 17.13 -11.68
C ALA A 63 -9.43 15.66 -12.17
N ALA A 64 -8.76 15.39 -13.29
CA ALA A 64 -8.61 14.03 -13.83
C ALA A 64 -7.82 13.11 -12.89
N GLY A 65 -6.75 13.61 -12.26
CA GLY A 65 -6.00 12.84 -11.28
C GLY A 65 -6.82 12.47 -10.05
N PHE A 66 -7.62 13.40 -9.50
CA PHE A 66 -8.52 13.08 -8.39
C PHE A 66 -9.65 12.12 -8.77
N LEU A 67 -10.11 12.13 -10.03
CA LEU A 67 -11.04 11.13 -10.52
C LEU A 67 -10.41 9.72 -10.55
N ALA A 68 -9.17 9.59 -11.01
CA ALA A 68 -8.43 8.32 -10.97
C ALA A 68 -8.27 7.79 -9.54
N LEU A 69 -8.01 8.68 -8.57
CA LEU A 69 -7.97 8.32 -7.15
C LEU A 69 -9.33 7.81 -6.65
N GLN A 70 -10.44 8.47 -7.02
CA GLN A 70 -11.80 8.03 -6.64
C GLN A 70 -12.14 6.64 -7.19
N GLN A 71 -11.55 6.26 -8.32
CA GLN A 71 -11.69 4.93 -8.92
C GLN A 71 -10.81 3.85 -8.27
N GLY A 72 -10.07 4.20 -7.21
CA GLY A 72 -9.18 3.29 -6.49
C GLY A 72 -7.75 3.26 -7.01
N GLY A 73 -7.38 4.16 -7.92
CA GLY A 73 -6.01 4.33 -8.39
C GLY A 73 -5.07 4.90 -7.32
N GLY A 74 -3.78 4.65 -7.47
CA GLY A 74 -2.71 5.23 -6.66
C GLY A 74 -2.18 6.54 -7.23
N ALA A 75 -1.16 7.11 -6.58
CA ALA A 75 -0.54 8.37 -7.00
C ALA A 75 0.00 8.34 -8.45
N MET A 76 0.48 7.18 -8.92
CA MET A 76 0.93 7.01 -10.31
C MET A 76 -0.24 7.14 -11.30
N ASP A 77 -1.37 6.50 -11.00
CA ASP A 77 -2.58 6.57 -11.84
C ASP A 77 -3.12 8.00 -11.88
N MET A 78 -3.04 8.74 -10.76
CA MET A 78 -3.43 10.15 -10.70
C MET A 78 -2.61 11.02 -11.67
N VAL A 79 -1.28 10.89 -11.66
CA VAL A 79 -0.41 11.72 -12.50
C VAL A 79 -0.50 11.33 -13.97
N GLU A 80 -0.62 10.05 -14.28
CA GLU A 80 -0.78 9.57 -15.66
C GLU A 80 -2.12 10.03 -16.26
N ALA A 81 -3.23 9.89 -15.51
CA ALA A 81 -4.55 10.34 -15.94
C ALA A 81 -4.58 11.86 -16.18
N GLY A 82 -3.96 12.64 -15.29
CA GLY A 82 -3.85 14.09 -15.44
C GLY A 82 -3.05 14.51 -16.67
N ALA A 83 -1.86 13.91 -16.87
CA ALA A 83 -1.01 14.20 -18.03
C ALA A 83 -1.72 13.89 -19.35
N ARG A 84 -2.39 12.73 -19.44
CA ARG A 84 -3.11 12.29 -20.65
C ARG A 84 -4.20 13.25 -21.09
N ILE A 85 -4.89 13.93 -20.17
CA ILE A 85 -5.93 14.92 -20.50
C ILE A 85 -5.30 16.16 -21.13
N VAL A 86 -4.20 16.66 -20.58
CA VAL A 86 -3.51 17.83 -21.10
C VAL A 86 -2.81 17.50 -22.44
N GLU A 87 -2.23 16.32 -22.57
CA GLU A 87 -1.71 15.77 -23.83
C GLU A 87 -2.80 15.41 -24.86
N ALA A 88 -4.08 15.61 -24.57
CA ALA A 88 -5.16 15.36 -25.54
C ALA A 88 -5.90 16.65 -25.95
N ASP A 89 -5.58 17.79 -25.33
CA ASP A 89 -6.20 19.10 -25.62
C ASP A 89 -5.58 19.83 -26.82
N GLY A 90 -6.21 19.70 -28.01
CA GLY A 90 -5.69 20.22 -29.29
C GLY A 90 -5.57 21.73 -29.37
N THR A 91 -6.01 22.45 -28.35
CA THR A 91 -5.89 23.90 -28.24
C THR A 91 -4.61 24.32 -27.48
N GLY A 92 -4.00 23.40 -26.75
CA GLY A 92 -2.84 23.63 -25.89
C GLY A 92 -1.50 23.41 -26.58
N LEU A 93 -0.87 24.50 -27.04
CA LEU A 93 0.35 24.46 -27.87
C LEU A 93 1.69 24.16 -27.15
N SER A 94 1.66 23.68 -25.90
CA SER A 94 2.87 23.51 -25.08
C SER A 94 3.04 22.14 -24.44
N VAL A 95 2.04 21.27 -24.56
CA VAL A 95 2.01 19.89 -24.02
C VAL A 95 1.25 19.03 -25.03
N GLY A 96 1.79 17.88 -25.39
CA GLY A 96 1.53 17.33 -26.73
C GLY A 96 0.13 16.78 -27.01
N ILE A 97 -0.71 17.55 -27.68
CA ILE A 97 -1.51 17.12 -28.87
C ILE A 97 -1.37 18.12 -30.03
N GLY A 98 -0.71 19.25 -29.78
CA GLY A 98 -0.39 20.28 -30.77
C GLY A 98 -0.24 21.59 -30.06
#